data_AF-A0A939VIE0-F1
#
_entry.id   AF-A0A939VIE0-F1
#
_cell.length_a   1.000
_cell.length_b   1.000
_cell.length_c   1.000
_cell.angle_alpha   90.00
_cell.angle_beta   90.00
_cell.angle_gamma   90.00
#
_symmetry.space_group_name_H-M   'P 1'
#
loop_
_entity.id
_entity.type
_entity.pdbx_description
1 polymer ?
#
loop_
_entity_poly.entity_id
_entity_poly.type
_entity_poly.pdbx_seq_one_letter_code
_entity_poly.pdbx_strand_id
1 'polypeptide(L)'
;MKKINLIIAIATVTLAAVSCKTNNEKEAEKQEAPKILVTYYSQTSNTKAVAEEIAKKLGADIEEIVAVNPYDGDFNATIERGLKELEQGILPEIKPIAADISKYDVVFIGFPVWFGTYAPPISTFLENADLSGKKIVPFCTFGSGGLESSTADLAKAEPKAEILPGYGVRAARLEAMPKEVDNFLKANGFIEGEYTKLDEFPEQHTVSDEESAIFDAAVDGYPMIHAKAKTVAKRSIPDGDEFLFVAENLPREDKPDMPTGEMKVYVTVAEGETPVFTNVIR
;
A
#
# COMPACT_ATOMS: atom_id res chain seq x y z
N MET A 1 -2.70 87.79 32.76
CA MET A 1 -3.53 87.18 31.70
C MET A 1 -2.80 87.27 30.36
N LYS A 2 -2.70 86.12 29.66
CA LYS A 2 -2.37 85.91 28.23
C LYS A 2 -0.94 86.25 27.77
N LYS A 3 -0.23 85.45 26.96
CA LYS A 3 -0.38 84.08 26.42
C LYS A 3 1.00 83.72 25.81
N ILE A 4 1.34 82.43 25.80
CA ILE A 4 2.53 81.83 25.17
C ILE A 4 2.21 81.47 23.70
N ASN A 5 3.23 81.48 22.81
CA ASN A 5 3.56 80.46 21.77
C ASN A 5 4.66 81.04 20.84
N LEU A 6 5.91 80.55 20.82
CA LEU A 6 6.48 79.29 20.28
C LEU A 6 6.70 79.32 18.75
N ILE A 7 7.96 79.32 18.32
CA ILE A 7 8.43 78.99 16.95
C ILE A 7 9.60 77.99 17.05
N ILE A 8 9.56 77.02 16.15
CA ILE A 8 10.34 75.79 16.01
C ILE A 8 11.68 76.04 15.30
N ALA A 9 12.74 75.32 15.70
CA ALA A 9 14.03 75.29 15.00
C ALA A 9 14.40 73.85 14.60
N ILE A 10 14.83 73.70 13.34
CA ILE A 10 15.28 72.46 12.69
C ILE A 10 16.76 72.24 13.03
N ALA A 11 17.14 71.04 13.47
CA ALA A 11 18.53 70.61 13.58
C ALA A 11 18.68 69.18 13.04
N THR A 12 19.56 69.04 12.04
CA THR A 12 19.98 67.80 11.40
C THR A 12 20.93 67.02 12.31
N VAL A 13 20.62 65.75 12.59
CA VAL A 13 21.50 64.82 13.32
C VAL A 13 21.95 63.72 12.35
N THR A 14 23.27 63.59 12.20
CA THR A 14 23.96 62.54 11.45
C THR A 14 23.85 61.19 12.15
N LEU A 15 23.39 60.17 11.42
CA LEU A 15 23.24 58.79 11.88
C LEU A 15 24.60 58.06 11.83
N ALA A 16 25.14 57.70 12.99
CA ALA A 16 26.28 56.78 13.07
C ALA A 16 25.77 55.33 12.96
N ALA A 17 26.17 54.63 11.90
CA ALA A 17 25.86 53.22 11.71
C ALA A 17 26.73 52.36 12.65
N VAL A 18 26.14 51.84 13.72
CA VAL A 18 26.69 50.75 14.50
C VAL A 18 26.41 49.45 13.73
N SER A 19 27.44 48.88 13.12
CA SER A 19 27.39 47.56 12.49
C SER A 19 27.34 46.47 13.55
N CYS A 20 26.14 46.09 14.01
CA CYS A 20 25.93 44.81 14.68
C CYS A 20 26.05 43.68 13.65
N LYS A 21 27.16 42.95 13.67
CA LYS A 21 27.24 41.63 13.03
C LYS A 21 26.48 40.64 13.91
N THR A 22 25.31 40.22 13.46
CA THR A 22 24.60 39.07 14.00
C THR A 22 24.78 37.94 13.00
N ASN A 23 25.80 37.11 13.18
CA ASN A 23 25.90 35.84 12.47
C ASN A 23 25.02 34.84 13.22
N ASN A 24 23.77 34.70 12.78
CA ASN A 24 22.91 33.58 13.11
C ASN A 24 22.58 32.85 11.81
N GLU A 25 23.60 32.19 11.24
CA GLU A 25 23.38 31.13 10.27
C GLU A 25 23.05 29.88 11.09
N LYS A 26 21.75 29.59 11.23
CA LYS A 26 21.32 28.22 11.51
C LYS A 26 21.72 27.42 10.27
N GLU A 27 22.78 26.62 10.37
CA GLU A 27 22.99 25.49 9.48
C GLU A 27 21.71 24.64 9.53
N ALA A 28 20.95 24.64 8.45
CA ALA A 28 19.92 23.64 8.26
C ALA A 28 20.66 22.31 8.08
N GLU A 29 20.60 21.44 9.10
CA GLU A 29 21.02 20.05 8.94
C GLU A 29 20.31 19.48 7.71
N LYS A 30 21.10 19.17 6.68
CA LYS A 30 20.61 18.51 5.48
C LYS A 30 20.28 17.09 5.90
N GLN A 31 19.01 16.85 6.27
CA GLN A 31 18.53 15.54 6.68
C GLN A 31 18.86 14.55 5.55
N GLU A 32 19.73 13.58 5.85
CA GLU A 32 20.12 12.56 4.88
C GLU A 32 18.87 11.80 4.42
N ALA A 33 18.80 11.45 3.14
CA ALA A 33 17.64 10.74 2.61
C ALA A 33 17.49 9.41 3.36
N PRO A 34 16.25 9.01 3.72
CA PRO A 34 16.04 7.80 4.52
C PRO A 34 16.59 6.58 3.79
N LYS A 35 17.28 5.70 4.52
CA LYS A 35 17.80 4.47 3.94
C LYS A 35 16.69 3.41 3.87
N ILE A 36 16.48 2.84 2.68
CA ILE A 36 15.36 1.95 2.38
C ILE A 36 15.87 0.53 2.09
N LEU A 37 15.21 -0.46 2.70
CA LEU A 37 15.34 -1.88 2.37
C LEU A 37 14.00 -2.39 1.83
N VAL A 38 14.03 -3.12 0.72
CA VAL A 38 12.88 -3.87 0.20
C VAL A 38 13.05 -5.35 0.53
N THR A 39 12.29 -5.85 1.50
CA THR A 39 12.21 -7.28 1.81
C THR A 39 10.95 -7.89 1.20
N TYR A 40 11.03 -9.15 0.76
CA TYR A 40 9.85 -9.83 0.24
C TYR A 40 9.94 -11.35 0.33
N TYR A 41 8.79 -12.02 0.46
CA TYR A 41 8.64 -13.44 0.16
C TYR A 41 7.87 -13.62 -1.14
N SER A 42 8.26 -14.58 -2.00
CA SER A 42 7.51 -14.91 -3.21
C SER A 42 7.56 -16.40 -3.53
N GLN A 43 6.40 -17.08 -3.53
CA GLN A 43 6.31 -18.46 -3.98
C GLN A 43 6.37 -18.58 -5.52
N THR A 44 5.62 -17.73 -6.22
CA THR A 44 5.38 -17.83 -7.67
C THR A 44 5.96 -16.65 -8.45
N SER A 45 6.93 -15.93 -7.89
CA SER A 45 7.59 -14.75 -8.48
C SER A 45 6.73 -13.50 -8.71
N ASN A 46 5.42 -13.54 -8.44
CA ASN A 46 4.56 -12.36 -8.56
C ASN A 46 5.01 -11.21 -7.63
N THR A 47 5.13 -11.49 -6.34
CA THR A 47 5.63 -10.51 -5.35
C THR A 47 7.06 -10.07 -5.64
N LYS A 48 7.89 -10.98 -6.17
CA LYS A 48 9.25 -10.66 -6.61
C LYS A 48 9.26 -9.57 -7.67
N ALA A 49 8.41 -9.68 -8.69
CA ALA A 49 8.30 -8.67 -9.73
C ALA A 49 7.96 -7.28 -9.18
N VAL A 50 7.05 -7.21 -8.19
CA VAL A 50 6.70 -5.95 -7.51
C VAL A 50 7.89 -5.42 -6.70
N ALA A 51 8.57 -6.29 -5.95
CA ALA A 51 9.72 -5.92 -5.12
C ALA A 51 10.87 -5.36 -5.98
N GLU A 52 11.18 -6.02 -7.10
CA GLU A 52 12.21 -5.59 -8.04
C GLU A 52 11.90 -4.23 -8.66
N GLU A 53 10.62 -3.98 -9.03
CA GLU A 53 10.23 -2.67 -9.59
C GLU A 53 10.30 -1.56 -8.54
N ILE A 54 9.87 -1.81 -7.29
CA ILE A 54 10.02 -0.87 -6.17
C ILE A 54 11.50 -0.56 -5.93
N ALA A 55 12.33 -1.60 -5.75
CA ALA A 55 13.75 -1.44 -5.45
C ALA A 55 14.47 -0.67 -6.57
N LYS A 56 14.16 -0.97 -7.83
CA LYS A 56 14.68 -0.27 -9.01
C LYS A 56 14.30 1.22 -9.02
N LYS A 57 13.05 1.56 -8.76
CA LYS A 57 12.59 2.97 -8.75
C LYS A 57 13.19 3.77 -7.59
N LEU A 58 13.43 3.12 -6.47
CA LEU A 58 14.01 3.76 -5.27
C LEU A 58 15.54 3.76 -5.25
N GLY A 59 16.19 2.93 -6.06
CA GLY A 59 17.62 2.64 -5.90
C GLY A 59 17.91 2.00 -4.53
N ALA A 60 16.95 1.23 -4.00
CA ALA A 60 17.00 0.66 -2.65
C ALA A 60 17.70 -0.71 -2.65
N ASP A 61 18.22 -1.08 -1.47
CA ASP A 61 18.67 -2.45 -1.22
C ASP A 61 17.46 -3.40 -1.27
N ILE A 62 17.65 -4.62 -1.78
CA ILE A 62 16.59 -5.64 -1.90
C ILE A 62 17.07 -6.97 -1.31
N GLU A 63 16.21 -7.64 -0.54
CA GLU A 63 16.49 -8.93 0.09
C GLU A 63 15.28 -9.86 -0.02
N GLU A 64 15.49 -11.08 -0.52
CA GLU A 64 14.46 -12.12 -0.57
C GLU A 64 14.42 -12.90 0.77
N ILE A 65 13.24 -12.98 1.36
CA ILE A 65 12.93 -13.87 2.47
C ILE A 65 12.71 -15.26 1.88
N VAL A 66 13.60 -16.20 2.20
CA VAL A 66 13.57 -17.56 1.62
C VAL A 66 13.26 -18.58 2.70
N ALA A 67 12.16 -19.33 2.56
CA ALA A 67 11.87 -20.47 3.43
C ALA A 67 12.95 -21.56 3.26
N VAL A 68 13.46 -22.12 4.37
CA VAL A 68 14.43 -23.23 4.34
C VAL A 68 13.82 -24.46 3.68
N ASN A 69 12.56 -24.75 4.01
CA ASN A 69 11.73 -25.75 3.33
C ASN A 69 10.76 -25.03 2.39
N PRO A 70 11.05 -24.97 1.07
CA PRO A 70 10.21 -24.27 0.11
C PRO A 70 8.78 -24.82 0.06
N TYR A 71 7.83 -24.00 -0.40
CA TYR A 71 6.46 -24.44 -0.72
C TYR A 71 6.44 -24.91 -2.18
N ASP A 72 7.10 -26.03 -2.46
CA ASP A 72 7.33 -26.58 -3.80
C ASP A 72 6.31 -27.68 -4.21
N GLY A 73 5.39 -28.02 -3.31
CA GLY A 73 4.26 -28.88 -3.60
C GLY A 73 3.26 -28.24 -4.57
N ASP A 74 2.27 -29.03 -4.99
CA ASP A 74 1.16 -28.50 -5.78
C ASP A 74 0.31 -27.50 -4.97
N PHE A 75 -0.69 -26.92 -5.63
CA PHE A 75 -1.58 -25.93 -5.01
C PHE A 75 -2.26 -26.46 -3.74
N ASN A 76 -2.69 -27.74 -3.73
CA ASN A 76 -3.37 -28.33 -2.58
C ASN A 76 -2.39 -28.58 -1.43
N ALA A 77 -1.19 -29.07 -1.72
CA ALA A 77 -0.14 -29.25 -0.73
C ALA A 77 0.28 -27.91 -0.08
N THR A 78 0.33 -26.83 -0.87
CA THR A 78 0.57 -25.47 -0.36
C THR A 78 -0.56 -25.03 0.57
N ILE A 79 -1.82 -25.26 0.20
CA ILE A 79 -2.98 -24.93 1.04
C ILE A 79 -2.93 -25.70 2.36
N GLU A 80 -2.75 -27.02 2.30
CA GLU A 80 -2.74 -27.89 3.48
C GLU A 80 -1.64 -27.46 4.46
N ARG A 81 -0.43 -27.27 3.95
CA ARG A 81 0.70 -26.80 4.78
C ARG A 81 0.43 -25.41 5.35
N GLY A 82 0.00 -24.47 4.53
CA GLY A 82 -0.23 -23.08 4.93
C GLY A 82 -1.33 -22.94 5.98
N LEU A 83 -2.45 -23.68 5.83
CA LEU A 83 -3.52 -23.70 6.84
C LEU A 83 -3.04 -24.29 8.16
N LYS A 84 -2.32 -25.41 8.11
CA LYS A 84 -1.75 -26.02 9.31
C LYS A 84 -0.80 -25.08 10.04
N GLU A 85 0.09 -24.42 9.30
CA GLU A 85 1.02 -23.45 9.88
C GLU A 85 0.29 -22.27 10.52
N LEU A 86 -0.72 -21.73 9.84
CA LEU A 86 -1.54 -20.62 10.34
C LEU A 86 -2.33 -21.00 11.60
N GLU A 87 -3.08 -22.10 11.57
CA GLU A 87 -3.94 -22.55 12.68
C GLU A 87 -3.14 -22.92 13.93
N GLN A 88 -1.93 -23.44 13.75
CA GLN A 88 -1.06 -23.89 14.84
C GLN A 88 -0.03 -22.83 15.27
N GLY A 89 0.01 -21.67 14.59
CA GLY A 89 1.00 -20.62 14.86
C GLY A 89 2.45 -21.08 14.60
N ILE A 90 2.67 -21.98 13.64
CA ILE A 90 4.00 -22.47 13.27
C ILE A 90 4.70 -21.39 12.46
N LEU A 91 5.88 -20.98 12.94
CA LEU A 91 6.79 -20.10 12.20
C LEU A 91 7.71 -20.97 11.33
N PRO A 92 7.51 -21.03 9.99
CA PRO A 92 8.39 -21.82 9.12
C PRO A 92 9.80 -21.22 9.14
N GLU A 93 10.81 -22.08 9.21
CA GLU A 93 12.21 -21.62 9.21
C GLU A 93 12.54 -20.87 7.90
N ILE A 94 13.20 -19.72 8.02
CA ILE A 94 13.71 -18.93 6.89
C ILE A 94 15.23 -18.89 6.93
N LYS A 95 15.85 -18.72 5.76
CA LYS A 95 17.29 -18.45 5.67
C LYS A 95 17.62 -17.13 6.39
N PRO A 96 18.83 -16.98 6.95
CA PRO A 96 19.24 -15.73 7.58
C PRO A 96 19.14 -14.55 6.60
N ILE A 97 18.62 -13.43 7.11
CA ILE A 97 18.62 -12.15 6.40
C ILE A 97 20.04 -11.60 6.39
N ALA A 98 20.59 -11.34 5.20
CA ALA A 98 21.96 -10.84 5.06
C ALA A 98 22.07 -9.35 5.40
N ALA A 99 20.99 -8.60 5.17
CA ALA A 99 20.92 -7.16 5.44
C ALA A 99 20.94 -6.86 6.95
N ASP A 100 21.76 -5.88 7.35
CA ASP A 100 21.74 -5.32 8.69
C ASP A 100 20.59 -4.31 8.82
N ILE A 101 19.44 -4.80 9.29
CA ILE A 101 18.17 -4.05 9.37
C ILE A 101 18.31 -2.77 10.20
N SER A 102 19.24 -2.71 11.15
CA SER A 102 19.46 -1.54 12.00
C SER A 102 19.84 -0.27 11.20
N LYS A 103 20.43 -0.44 10.01
CA LYS A 103 20.88 0.66 9.13
C LYS A 103 19.76 1.33 8.33
N TYR A 104 18.54 0.79 8.35
CA TYR A 104 17.44 1.26 7.52
C TYR A 104 16.39 1.97 8.37
N ASP A 105 15.87 3.08 7.82
CA ASP A 105 14.79 3.87 8.39
C ASP A 105 13.43 3.34 7.93
N VAL A 106 13.38 2.86 6.68
CA VAL A 106 12.18 2.35 6.03
C VAL A 106 12.41 0.93 5.55
N VAL A 107 11.49 0.03 5.87
CA VAL A 107 11.48 -1.36 5.41
C VAL A 107 10.19 -1.60 4.63
N PHE A 108 10.31 -1.83 3.33
CA PHE A 108 9.20 -2.33 2.53
C PHE A 108 9.09 -3.84 2.77
N ILE A 109 7.89 -4.35 3.06
CA ILE A 109 7.66 -5.77 3.34
C ILE A 109 6.65 -6.33 2.33
N GLY A 110 7.13 -7.20 1.45
CA GLY A 110 6.40 -7.77 0.33
C GLY A 110 5.92 -9.20 0.54
N PHE A 111 4.65 -9.50 0.24
CA PHE A 111 4.14 -10.87 0.40
C PHE A 111 2.97 -11.22 -0.52
N PRO A 112 2.81 -12.51 -0.89
CA PRO A 112 1.51 -12.98 -1.34
C PRO A 112 0.52 -13.02 -0.17
N VAL A 113 -0.75 -12.66 -0.43
CA VAL A 113 -1.83 -12.79 0.55
C VAL A 113 -2.33 -14.23 0.58
N TRP A 114 -2.15 -14.91 1.71
CA TRP A 114 -2.64 -16.26 1.97
C TRP A 114 -3.64 -16.21 3.12
N PHE A 115 -4.82 -16.82 2.91
CA PHE A 115 -5.88 -16.91 3.92
C PHE A 115 -6.28 -15.57 4.57
N GLY A 116 -6.20 -14.47 3.81
CA GLY A 116 -6.58 -13.13 4.27
C GLY A 116 -5.47 -12.35 4.98
N THR A 117 -4.25 -12.90 5.07
CA THR A 117 -3.10 -12.24 5.70
C THR A 117 -1.80 -12.51 4.92
N TYR A 118 -0.66 -12.04 5.42
CA TYR A 118 0.65 -12.29 4.81
C TYR A 118 1.06 -13.77 4.92
N ALA A 119 1.83 -14.26 3.93
CA ALA A 119 2.28 -15.66 3.93
C ALA A 119 3.19 -15.99 5.14
N PRO A 120 3.15 -17.24 5.67
CA PRO A 120 3.83 -17.61 6.91
C PRO A 120 5.34 -17.29 7.02
N PRO A 121 6.16 -17.32 5.94
CA PRO A 121 7.57 -16.89 6.03
C PRO A 121 7.76 -15.45 6.49
N ILE A 122 6.76 -14.58 6.28
CA ILE A 122 6.77 -13.21 6.78
C ILE A 122 6.65 -13.20 8.31
N SER A 123 5.81 -14.04 8.90
CA SER A 123 5.68 -14.15 10.35
C SER A 123 7.03 -14.44 11.01
N THR A 124 7.82 -15.37 10.43
CA THR A 124 9.16 -15.67 10.91
C THR A 124 10.13 -14.50 10.74
N PHE A 125 10.00 -13.74 9.64
CA PHE A 125 10.82 -12.55 9.44
C PHE A 125 10.53 -11.49 10.51
N LEU A 126 9.26 -11.21 10.79
CA LEU A 126 8.84 -10.24 11.80
C LEU A 126 9.34 -10.64 13.20
N GLU A 127 9.21 -11.92 13.58
CA GLU A 127 9.69 -12.42 14.88
C GLU A 127 11.22 -12.27 15.04
N ASN A 128 11.97 -12.35 13.94
CA ASN A 128 13.43 -12.33 13.97
C ASN A 128 14.05 -10.93 13.79
N ALA A 129 13.29 -9.96 13.26
CA ALA A 129 13.78 -8.64 12.90
C ALA A 129 13.35 -7.59 13.94
N ASP A 130 14.29 -6.79 14.47
CA ASP A 130 13.89 -5.62 15.26
C ASP A 130 13.48 -4.46 14.34
N LEU A 131 12.17 -4.27 14.23
CA LEU A 131 11.54 -3.20 13.45
C LEU A 131 11.08 -2.01 14.32
N SER A 132 11.42 -2.02 15.62
CA SER A 132 11.02 -0.97 16.56
C SER A 132 11.51 0.42 16.10
N GLY A 133 10.59 1.39 16.04
CA GLY A 133 10.88 2.77 15.63
C GLY A 133 11.13 2.97 14.13
N LYS A 134 11.03 1.91 13.31
CA LYS A 134 11.15 1.99 11.85
C LYS A 134 9.80 2.27 11.20
N LYS A 135 9.84 2.68 9.94
CA LYS A 135 8.67 2.78 9.07
C LYS A 135 8.53 1.50 8.26
N ILE A 136 7.34 0.90 8.26
CA ILE A 136 7.03 -0.27 7.45
C ILE A 136 6.09 0.15 6.33
N VAL A 137 6.45 -0.22 5.10
CA VAL A 137 5.61 -0.01 3.91
C VAL A 137 5.20 -1.38 3.38
N PRO A 138 3.97 -1.85 3.65
CA PRO A 138 3.56 -3.16 3.18
C PRO A 138 3.30 -3.12 1.68
N PHE A 139 3.63 -4.20 0.99
CA PHE A 139 3.09 -4.44 -0.34
C PHE A 139 2.71 -5.89 -0.54
N CYS A 140 1.67 -6.13 -1.33
CA CYS A 140 1.18 -7.49 -1.52
C CYS A 140 0.74 -7.82 -2.93
N THR A 141 0.82 -9.11 -3.24
CA THR A 141 0.15 -9.69 -4.40
C THR A 141 -0.97 -10.62 -3.95
N PHE A 142 -2.07 -10.67 -4.68
CA PHE A 142 -3.22 -11.48 -4.27
C PHE A 142 -4.06 -11.98 -5.45
N GLY A 143 -4.78 -13.08 -5.24
CA GLY A 143 -5.94 -13.43 -6.06
C GLY A 143 -7.17 -12.64 -5.62
N SER A 144 -7.38 -12.60 -4.30
CA SER A 144 -8.43 -11.88 -3.57
C SER A 144 -7.97 -11.57 -2.13
N GLY A 145 -8.68 -10.69 -1.42
CA GLY A 145 -8.43 -10.35 -0.01
C GLY A 145 -7.69 -9.03 0.19
N GLY A 146 -6.90 -8.61 -0.80
CA GLY A 146 -6.32 -7.27 -0.81
C GLY A 146 -5.29 -7.02 0.29
N LEU A 147 -4.92 -5.75 0.44
CA LEU A 147 -3.88 -5.29 1.36
C LEU A 147 -4.39 -5.04 2.79
N GLU A 148 -5.65 -4.67 2.94
CA GLU A 148 -6.20 -4.07 4.18
C GLU A 148 -6.05 -4.99 5.40
N SER A 149 -6.57 -6.21 5.34
CA SER A 149 -6.51 -7.16 6.46
C SER A 149 -5.06 -7.50 6.83
N SER A 150 -4.22 -7.81 5.84
CA SER A 150 -2.80 -8.10 6.07
C SER A 150 -2.02 -6.92 6.68
N THR A 151 -2.40 -5.67 6.34
CA THR A 151 -1.79 -4.48 6.92
C THR A 151 -2.19 -4.29 8.38
N ALA A 152 -3.46 -4.57 8.71
CA ALA A 152 -3.91 -4.56 10.10
C ALA A 152 -3.19 -5.64 10.93
N ASP A 153 -2.93 -6.81 10.37
CA ASP A 153 -2.18 -7.86 11.05
C ASP A 153 -0.68 -7.52 11.20
N LEU A 154 -0.09 -6.81 10.23
CA LEU A 154 1.27 -6.27 10.37
C LEU A 154 1.36 -5.24 11.50
N ALA A 155 0.38 -4.33 11.59
CA ALA A 155 0.34 -3.34 12.66
C ALA A 155 0.23 -3.99 14.06
N LYS A 156 -0.45 -5.14 14.16
CA LYS A 156 -0.55 -5.91 15.40
C LYS A 156 0.76 -6.64 15.72
N ALA A 157 1.43 -7.19 14.72
CA ALA A 157 2.71 -7.88 14.89
C ALA A 157 3.84 -6.90 15.27
N GLU A 158 3.85 -5.70 14.69
CA GLU A 158 4.87 -4.68 14.88
C GLU A 158 4.33 -3.39 15.51
N PRO A 159 3.82 -3.43 16.75
CA PRO A 159 3.14 -2.27 17.37
C PRO A 159 4.08 -1.10 17.70
N LYS A 160 5.40 -1.31 17.57
CA LYS A 160 6.44 -0.30 17.79
C LYS A 160 6.97 0.30 16.48
N ALA A 161 6.54 -0.20 15.34
CA ALA A 161 6.83 0.37 14.03
C ALA A 161 5.69 1.30 13.59
N GLU A 162 6.01 2.27 12.73
CA GLU A 162 5.01 3.08 12.04
C GLU A 162 4.62 2.39 10.74
N ILE A 163 3.35 1.97 10.63
CA ILE A 163 2.83 1.38 9.39
C ILE A 163 2.38 2.51 8.46
N LEU A 164 3.03 2.64 7.31
CA LEU A 164 2.71 3.60 6.26
C LEU A 164 1.71 3.02 5.25
N PRO A 165 1.10 3.86 4.40
CA PRO A 165 0.29 3.39 3.28
C PRO A 165 1.08 2.43 2.39
N GLY A 166 0.47 1.29 2.06
CA GLY A 166 1.08 0.25 1.24
C GLY A 166 0.51 0.16 -0.17
N TYR A 167 1.02 -0.82 -0.93
CA TYR A 167 0.60 -1.09 -2.30
C TYR A 167 0.12 -2.54 -2.47
N GLY A 168 -1.01 -2.75 -3.12
CA GLY A 168 -1.55 -4.08 -3.37
C GLY A 168 -1.93 -4.26 -4.83
N VAL A 169 -1.55 -5.38 -5.44
CA VAL A 169 -1.90 -5.70 -6.83
C VAL A 169 -2.39 -7.13 -6.98
N ARG A 170 -3.40 -7.31 -7.82
CA ARG A 170 -3.82 -8.66 -8.20
C ARG A 170 -2.77 -9.31 -9.08
N ALA A 171 -2.53 -10.61 -8.89
CA ALA A 171 -1.65 -11.39 -9.76
C ALA A 171 -2.07 -11.29 -11.24
N ALA A 172 -3.37 -11.23 -11.51
CA ALA A 172 -3.92 -11.06 -12.86
C ALA A 172 -3.71 -9.66 -13.48
N ARG A 173 -3.18 -8.68 -12.71
CA ARG A 173 -2.98 -7.29 -13.13
C ARG A 173 -1.50 -6.86 -13.05
N LEU A 174 -0.56 -7.81 -13.04
CA LEU A 174 0.87 -7.48 -12.96
C LEU A 174 1.37 -6.64 -14.14
N GLU A 175 0.73 -6.70 -15.30
CA GLU A 175 1.08 -5.84 -16.44
C GLU A 175 0.85 -4.34 -16.15
N ALA A 176 -0.12 -3.99 -15.29
CA ALA A 176 -0.38 -2.61 -14.89
C ALA A 176 0.55 -2.12 -13.76
N MET A 177 1.19 -3.06 -13.04
CA MET A 177 1.96 -2.78 -11.82
C MET A 177 3.05 -1.71 -11.99
N PRO A 178 3.86 -1.66 -13.06
CA PRO A 178 4.93 -0.66 -13.14
C PRO A 178 4.44 0.79 -13.07
N LYS A 179 3.29 1.08 -13.67
CA LYS A 179 2.65 2.41 -13.63
C LYS A 179 2.02 2.68 -12.27
N GLU A 180 1.35 1.68 -11.70
CA GLU A 180 0.72 1.81 -10.38
C GLU A 180 1.76 2.02 -9.26
N VAL A 181 2.89 1.30 -9.29
CA VAL A 181 4.01 1.48 -8.35
C VAL A 181 4.63 2.88 -8.51
N ASP A 182 4.81 3.36 -9.74
CA ASP A 182 5.32 4.72 -9.99
C ASP A 182 4.44 5.78 -9.32
N ASN A 183 3.13 5.67 -9.54
CA ASN A 183 2.15 6.58 -8.96
C ASN A 183 2.12 6.47 -7.43
N PHE A 184 2.18 5.24 -6.90
CA PHE A 184 2.21 4.97 -5.45
C PHE A 184 3.42 5.61 -4.77
N LEU A 185 4.63 5.42 -5.32
CA LEU A 185 5.85 5.95 -4.73
C LEU A 185 5.87 7.49 -4.74
N LYS A 186 5.39 8.11 -5.83
CA LYS A 186 5.24 9.58 -5.91
C LYS A 186 4.19 10.12 -4.94
N ALA A 187 3.02 9.49 -4.89
CA ALA A 187 1.91 9.90 -4.04
C ALA A 187 2.26 9.85 -2.54
N ASN A 188 3.21 8.99 -2.16
CA ASN A 188 3.67 8.84 -0.78
C ASN A 188 5.05 9.49 -0.53
N GLY A 189 5.56 10.27 -1.48
CA GLY A 189 6.77 11.09 -1.30
C GLY A 189 8.09 10.29 -1.27
N PHE A 190 8.09 9.04 -1.74
CA PHE A 190 9.33 8.25 -1.84
C PHE A 190 10.20 8.66 -3.04
N ILE A 191 9.57 9.17 -4.11
CA ILE A 191 10.25 9.74 -5.28
C ILE A 191 9.56 11.04 -5.70
N GLU A 192 10.31 11.94 -6.33
CA GLU A 192 9.76 13.17 -6.89
C GLU A 192 8.99 12.92 -8.19
N GLY A 193 7.97 13.74 -8.44
CA GLY A 193 7.26 13.79 -9.71
C GLY A 193 5.76 14.02 -9.56
N GLU A 194 5.14 14.33 -10.69
CA GLU A 194 3.68 14.42 -10.75
C GLU A 194 3.05 13.04 -10.67
N TYR A 195 1.97 12.95 -9.89
CA TYR A 195 1.17 11.74 -9.71
C TYR A 195 -0.30 12.09 -9.88
N THR A 196 -1.07 11.09 -10.28
CA THR A 196 -2.52 11.20 -10.33
C THR A 196 -3.08 10.89 -8.96
N LYS A 197 -3.63 11.91 -8.30
CA LYS A 197 -4.52 11.73 -7.16
C LYS A 197 -5.90 11.37 -7.70
N LEU A 198 -6.42 10.22 -7.31
CA LEU A 198 -7.77 9.82 -7.67
C LEU A 198 -8.77 10.56 -6.78
N ASP A 199 -9.85 11.05 -7.40
CA ASP A 199 -10.96 11.66 -6.68
C ASP A 199 -11.66 10.62 -5.80
N GLU A 200 -12.28 11.07 -4.71
CA GLU A 200 -13.15 10.20 -3.92
C GLU A 200 -14.32 9.72 -4.78
N PHE A 201 -14.81 8.51 -4.48
CA PHE A 201 -16.01 8.03 -5.15
C PHE A 201 -17.20 8.95 -4.81
N PRO A 202 -18.05 9.27 -5.79
CA PRO A 202 -19.30 9.96 -5.51
C PRO A 202 -20.24 9.08 -4.68
N GLU A 203 -21.39 9.63 -4.27
CA GLU A 203 -22.44 8.87 -3.62
C GLU A 203 -22.88 7.69 -4.51
N GLN A 204 -23.12 6.54 -3.89
CA GLN A 204 -23.54 5.35 -4.63
C GLN A 204 -25.01 5.43 -5.06
N HIS A 205 -25.33 4.84 -6.20
CA HIS A 205 -26.69 4.64 -6.69
C HIS A 205 -26.97 3.15 -6.94
N THR A 206 -28.24 2.78 -7.07
CA THR A 206 -28.63 1.40 -7.45
C THR A 206 -28.09 1.06 -8.84
N VAL A 207 -27.52 -0.13 -8.99
CA VAL A 207 -26.96 -0.56 -10.28
C VAL A 207 -28.01 -0.56 -11.40
N SER A 208 -27.61 -0.04 -12.57
CA SER A 208 -28.32 -0.23 -13.83
C SER A 208 -28.01 -1.58 -14.48
N ASP A 209 -28.75 -1.95 -15.54
CA ASP A 209 -28.48 -3.19 -16.29
C ASP A 209 -27.08 -3.20 -16.92
N GLU A 210 -26.61 -2.04 -17.40
CA GLU A 210 -25.26 -1.89 -17.97
C GLU A 210 -24.17 -2.07 -16.89
N GLU A 211 -24.34 -1.45 -15.73
CA GLU A 211 -23.39 -1.57 -14.62
C GLU A 211 -23.39 -2.98 -14.01
N SER A 212 -24.56 -3.65 -13.98
CA SER A 212 -24.64 -5.06 -13.59
C SER A 212 -23.85 -5.93 -14.57
N ALA A 213 -23.96 -5.69 -15.89
CA ALA A 213 -23.19 -6.41 -16.89
C ALA A 213 -21.68 -6.17 -16.77
N ILE A 214 -21.25 -4.95 -16.41
CA ILE A 214 -19.84 -4.63 -16.12
C ILE A 214 -19.35 -5.45 -14.92
N PHE A 215 -20.13 -5.48 -13.83
CA PHE A 215 -19.79 -6.28 -12.65
C PHE A 215 -19.69 -7.76 -12.99
N ASP A 216 -20.71 -8.31 -13.66
CA ASP A 216 -20.76 -9.74 -14.03
C ASP A 216 -19.57 -10.11 -14.92
N ALA A 217 -19.24 -9.28 -15.92
CA ALA A 217 -18.07 -9.48 -16.77
C ALA A 217 -16.75 -9.41 -15.98
N ALA A 218 -16.65 -8.49 -15.01
CA ALA A 218 -15.42 -8.32 -14.22
C ALA A 218 -15.12 -9.51 -13.32
N VAL A 219 -16.16 -10.20 -12.83
CA VAL A 219 -16.04 -11.33 -11.89
C VAL A 219 -16.22 -12.68 -12.58
N ASP A 220 -16.52 -12.70 -13.88
CA ASP A 220 -16.71 -13.91 -14.66
C ASP A 220 -15.46 -14.82 -14.58
N GLY A 221 -15.70 -16.11 -14.46
CA GLY A 221 -14.64 -17.11 -14.27
C GLY A 221 -13.89 -17.03 -12.94
N TYR A 222 -14.24 -16.13 -12.01
CA TYR A 222 -13.61 -16.06 -10.69
C TYR A 222 -14.48 -16.74 -9.61
N PRO A 223 -14.22 -18.02 -9.29
CA PRO A 223 -15.12 -18.82 -8.47
C PRO A 223 -15.20 -18.35 -7.02
N MET A 224 -14.43 -17.36 -6.56
CA MET A 224 -14.55 -16.84 -5.20
C MET A 224 -15.55 -15.68 -5.09
N ILE A 225 -15.89 -15.00 -6.19
CA ILE A 225 -16.90 -13.93 -6.18
C ILE A 225 -18.20 -14.49 -6.77
N HIS A 226 -19.10 -14.92 -5.89
CA HIS A 226 -20.45 -15.33 -6.26
C HIS A 226 -21.42 -14.38 -5.60
N ALA A 227 -21.67 -13.26 -6.27
CA ALA A 227 -22.39 -12.14 -5.70
C ALA A 227 -23.23 -11.44 -6.76
N LYS A 228 -24.20 -10.65 -6.31
CA LYS A 228 -24.97 -9.74 -7.16
C LYS A 228 -24.72 -8.31 -6.70
N ALA A 229 -24.37 -7.43 -7.64
CA ALA A 229 -24.20 -6.02 -7.35
C ALA A 229 -25.54 -5.36 -6.96
N LYS A 230 -25.53 -4.52 -5.93
CA LYS A 230 -26.68 -3.77 -5.42
C LYS A 230 -26.56 -2.29 -5.75
N THR A 231 -25.42 -1.71 -5.40
CA THR A 231 -25.14 -0.29 -5.61
C THR A 231 -23.75 -0.11 -6.20
N VAL A 232 -23.53 1.02 -6.86
CA VAL A 232 -22.28 1.35 -7.50
C VAL A 232 -22.02 2.85 -7.39
N ALA A 233 -20.75 3.22 -7.28
CA ALA A 233 -20.27 4.55 -7.61
C ALA A 233 -19.19 4.43 -8.69
N LYS A 234 -19.10 5.41 -9.58
CA LYS A 234 -18.09 5.48 -10.64
C LYS A 234 -17.24 6.73 -10.47
N ARG A 235 -15.94 6.60 -10.71
CA ARG A 235 -15.01 7.72 -10.93
C ARG A 235 -14.21 7.49 -12.21
N SER A 236 -13.77 8.56 -12.85
CA SER A 236 -12.84 8.44 -13.98
C SER A 236 -11.41 8.37 -13.48
N ILE A 237 -10.60 7.55 -14.15
CA ILE A 237 -9.17 7.37 -13.91
C ILE A 237 -8.41 7.66 -15.22
N PRO A 238 -7.08 7.89 -15.22
CA PRO A 238 -6.35 8.30 -16.42
C PRO A 238 -6.53 7.36 -17.62
N ASP A 239 -6.71 6.06 -17.39
CA ASP A 239 -6.79 5.05 -18.45
C ASP A 239 -8.19 4.45 -18.62
N GLY A 240 -9.23 5.07 -18.05
CA GLY A 240 -10.61 4.59 -18.16
C GLY A 240 -11.49 4.97 -16.98
N ASP A 241 -12.31 4.01 -16.52
CA ASP A 241 -13.20 4.21 -15.39
C ASP A 241 -12.92 3.20 -14.28
N GLU A 242 -13.15 3.64 -13.05
CA GLU A 242 -13.17 2.76 -11.88
C GLU A 242 -14.53 2.80 -11.22
N PHE A 243 -15.03 1.62 -10.85
CA PHE A 243 -16.31 1.39 -10.22
C PHE A 243 -16.08 0.79 -8.83
N LEU A 244 -16.80 1.30 -7.85
CA LEU A 244 -16.94 0.72 -6.52
C LEU A 244 -18.33 0.12 -6.41
N PHE A 245 -18.43 -1.20 -6.56
CA PHE A 245 -19.65 -1.94 -6.36
C PHE A 245 -19.79 -2.37 -4.90
N VAL A 246 -20.99 -2.26 -4.35
CA VAL A 246 -21.40 -3.04 -3.17
C VAL A 246 -22.25 -4.19 -3.69
N ALA A 247 -21.81 -5.41 -3.41
CA ALA A 247 -22.44 -6.64 -3.89
C ALA A 247 -22.77 -7.55 -2.72
N GLU A 248 -23.84 -8.32 -2.83
CA GLU A 248 -24.25 -9.29 -1.82
C GLU A 248 -23.88 -10.70 -2.27
N ASN A 249 -23.22 -11.46 -1.40
CA ASN A 249 -22.92 -12.86 -1.64
C ASN A 249 -24.22 -13.63 -1.86
N LEU A 250 -24.25 -14.41 -2.93
CA LEU A 250 -25.34 -15.33 -3.22
C LEU A 250 -25.08 -16.66 -2.47
N PRO A 251 -26.14 -17.33 -1.99
CA PRO A 251 -26.01 -18.65 -1.38
C PRO A 251 -25.38 -19.65 -2.34
N ARG A 252 -24.55 -20.55 -1.81
CA ARG A 252 -23.94 -21.64 -2.57
C ARG A 252 -24.41 -22.99 -2.05
N GLU A 253 -25.06 -23.76 -2.92
CA GLU A 253 -25.50 -25.12 -2.59
C GLU A 253 -24.31 -26.04 -2.28
N ASP A 254 -23.17 -25.85 -2.95
CA ASP A 254 -21.95 -26.64 -2.78
C ASP A 254 -21.13 -26.22 -1.56
N LYS A 255 -21.37 -25.02 -1.02
CA LYS A 255 -20.63 -24.44 0.14
C LYS A 255 -21.58 -23.62 1.03
N PRO A 256 -22.50 -24.27 1.75
CA PRO A 256 -23.52 -23.58 2.55
C PRO A 256 -22.94 -22.77 3.72
N ASP A 257 -21.75 -23.11 4.18
CA ASP A 257 -21.07 -22.44 5.31
C ASP A 257 -20.25 -21.21 4.89
N MET A 258 -20.22 -20.86 3.60
CA MET A 258 -19.55 -19.63 3.15
C MET A 258 -20.27 -18.40 3.74
N PRO A 259 -19.52 -17.42 4.26
CA PRO A 259 -20.11 -16.24 4.87
C PRO A 259 -21.05 -15.52 3.90
N THR A 260 -22.28 -15.31 4.36
CA THR A 260 -23.27 -14.46 3.71
C THR A 260 -23.05 -13.02 4.15
N GLY A 261 -23.26 -12.06 3.25
CA GLY A 261 -23.02 -10.65 3.55
C GLY A 261 -22.61 -9.84 2.34
N GLU A 262 -22.43 -8.54 2.58
CA GLU A 262 -22.01 -7.58 1.56
C GLU A 262 -20.49 -7.57 1.39
N MET A 263 -20.05 -7.29 0.19
CA MET A 263 -18.66 -7.06 -0.15
C MET A 263 -18.55 -5.80 -1.01
N LYS A 264 -17.40 -5.13 -0.92
CA LYS A 264 -17.03 -4.07 -1.86
C LYS A 264 -16.13 -4.66 -2.93
N VAL A 265 -16.47 -4.46 -4.20
CA VAL A 265 -15.68 -4.90 -5.35
C VAL A 265 -15.30 -3.68 -6.16
N TYR A 266 -14.00 -3.46 -6.30
CA TYR A 266 -13.45 -2.41 -7.15
C TYR A 266 -13.23 -3.01 -8.53
N VAL A 267 -13.71 -2.34 -9.57
CA VAL A 267 -13.61 -2.77 -10.97
C VAL A 267 -13.04 -1.65 -11.80
N THR A 268 -12.01 -1.94 -12.59
CA THR A 268 -11.50 -1.02 -13.59
C THR A 268 -11.95 -1.45 -14.98
N VAL A 269 -12.38 -0.49 -15.78
CA VAL A 269 -12.66 -0.67 -17.20
C VAL A 269 -11.71 0.26 -17.94
N ALA A 270 -10.59 -0.30 -18.43
CA ALA A 270 -9.67 0.46 -19.25
C ALA A 270 -10.26 0.69 -20.66
N GLU A 271 -9.82 1.76 -21.33
CA GLU A 271 -10.35 2.11 -22.65
C GLU A 271 -10.16 0.96 -23.66
N GLY A 272 -11.27 0.40 -24.15
CA GLY A 272 -11.26 -0.71 -25.11
C GLY A 272 -10.95 -2.09 -24.52
N GLU A 273 -10.83 -2.21 -23.20
CA GLU A 273 -10.56 -3.47 -22.51
C GLU A 273 -11.79 -4.04 -21.79
N THR A 274 -11.72 -5.33 -21.46
CA THR A 274 -12.74 -5.98 -20.62
C THR A 274 -12.65 -5.49 -19.17
N PRO A 275 -13.79 -5.31 -18.47
CA PRO A 275 -13.78 -5.02 -17.04
C PRO A 275 -12.96 -6.04 -16.25
N VAL A 276 -12.19 -5.58 -15.26
CA VAL A 276 -11.43 -6.45 -14.36
C VAL A 276 -11.57 -5.94 -12.94
N PHE A 277 -11.92 -6.81 -12.00
CA PHE A 277 -11.89 -6.41 -10.59
C PHE A 277 -10.46 -6.20 -10.10
N THR A 278 -10.22 -5.15 -9.31
CA THR A 278 -8.89 -4.78 -8.79
C THR A 278 -8.74 -5.13 -7.33
N ASN A 279 -9.83 -5.08 -6.55
CA ASN A 279 -9.83 -5.41 -5.14
C ASN A 279 -11.21 -5.92 -4.68
N VAL A 280 -11.21 -6.75 -3.64
CA VAL A 280 -12.43 -7.23 -2.98
C VAL A 280 -12.24 -7.09 -1.47
N ILE A 281 -13.14 -6.36 -0.83
CA ILE A 281 -13.21 -6.18 0.63
C ILE A 281 -14.47 -6.90 1.10
N ARG A 282 -14.32 -7.85 2.04
CA ARG A 282 -15.40 -8.68 2.59
C ARG A 282 -15.67 -8.34 4.04
#